data_AF-D2I2W1-F1
#
_entry.id   AF-D2I2W1-F1
#
_cell.length_a   1.000
_cell.length_b   1.000
_cell.length_c   1.000
_cell.angle_alpha   90.00
_cell.angle_beta   90.00
_cell.angle_gamma   90.00
#
_symmetry.space_group_name_H-M   'P 1'
#
loop_
_entity.id
_entity.type
_entity.pdbx_description
1 polymer ?
#
loop_
_entity_poly.entity_id
_entity_poly.type
_entity_poly.pdbx_seq_one_letter_code
_entity_poly.pdbx_strand_id
1 'polypeptide(L)'
;VEDFNTPLTAMDRSFKQTINKETMALNDSLDWINLTDLFRAFHPKAAEYTFFSSIHGTFSRIDHILGHKSALNKYKKTEIIACIFSDHNTMKLEVNSRKNCGKTSNTWKLKNILLKNESVNQEIKEEI
;
A
#
# COMPACT_ATOMS: atom_id res chain seq x y z
N VAL A 1 -0.36 -1.09 -0.53
CA VAL A 1 -1.54 -1.56 0.21
C VAL A 1 -1.84 -2.91 -0.37
N GLU A 2 -1.88 -3.94 0.45
CA GLU A 2 -2.06 -5.31 0.00
C GLU A 2 -2.90 -6.06 1.02
N ASP A 3 -3.67 -7.03 0.54
CA ASP A 3 -4.45 -7.96 1.35
C ASP A 3 -3.55 -9.13 1.77
N PHE A 4 -3.20 -9.17 3.04
CA PHE A 4 -2.35 -10.23 3.61
C PHE A 4 -3.19 -11.43 4.06
N ASN A 5 -4.52 -11.34 4.05
CA ASN A 5 -5.43 -12.35 4.59
C ASN A 5 -5.15 -12.74 6.06
N THR A 6 -4.37 -11.94 6.79
CA THR A 6 -4.03 -12.19 8.19
C THR A 6 -3.91 -10.88 8.97
N PRO A 7 -4.47 -10.78 10.18
CA PRO A 7 -4.23 -9.63 11.05
C PRO A 7 -2.80 -9.66 11.59
N LEU A 8 -2.15 -8.50 11.67
CA LEU A 8 -0.81 -8.38 12.24
C LEU A 8 -0.83 -8.24 13.77
N THR A 9 -1.93 -7.76 14.36
CA THR A 9 -2.06 -7.55 15.81
C THR A 9 -3.41 -8.05 16.34
N ALA A 10 -3.49 -8.31 17.65
CA ALA A 10 -4.76 -8.69 18.28
C ALA A 10 -5.86 -7.62 18.17
N MET A 11 -5.48 -6.33 17.99
CA MET A 11 -6.41 -5.22 17.79
C MET A 11 -7.04 -5.22 16.39
N ASP A 12 -6.49 -6.01 15.46
CA ASP A 12 -6.99 -6.12 14.10
C ASP A 12 -8.11 -7.15 13.96
N ARG A 13 -8.56 -7.75 15.07
CA ARG A 13 -9.78 -8.55 15.15
C ARG A 13 -10.76 -7.93 16.13
N SER A 14 -12.06 -7.98 15.82
CA SER A 14 -13.11 -7.57 16.76
C SER A 14 -13.13 -8.45 18.01
N PHE A 15 -12.87 -9.75 17.83
CA PHE A 15 -12.63 -10.68 18.91
C PHE A 15 -11.12 -10.75 19.15
N LYS A 16 -10.64 -10.15 20.25
CA LYS A 16 -9.20 -9.96 20.59
C LYS A 16 -8.48 -11.27 20.90
N GLN A 17 -8.45 -12.18 19.94
CA GLN A 17 -7.67 -13.41 19.99
C GLN A 17 -6.19 -13.10 19.90
N THR A 18 -5.40 -13.96 20.51
CA THR A 18 -3.96 -13.99 20.37
C THR A 18 -3.58 -14.24 18.92
N ILE A 19 -2.55 -13.53 18.43
CA ILE A 19 -1.96 -13.80 17.11
C ILE A 19 -1.31 -15.18 17.10
N ASN A 20 -1.38 -15.88 15.96
CA ASN A 20 -0.76 -17.19 15.79
C ASN A 20 0.78 -17.07 15.63
N LYS A 21 1.47 -18.20 15.65
CA LYS A 21 2.95 -18.25 15.59
C LYS A 21 3.48 -17.77 14.24
N GLU A 22 2.75 -18.04 13.18
CA GLU A 22 3.08 -17.67 11.80
C GLU A 22 3.04 -16.15 11.64
N THR A 23 2.02 -15.49 12.18
CA THR A 23 1.90 -14.03 12.22
C THR A 23 2.99 -13.41 13.08
N MET A 24 3.35 -14.07 14.19
CA MET A 24 4.46 -13.62 15.03
C MET A 24 5.79 -13.64 14.27
N ALA A 25 6.10 -14.74 13.57
CA ALA A 25 7.28 -14.85 12.72
C ALA A 25 7.28 -13.86 11.55
N LEU A 26 6.10 -13.57 10.99
CA LEU A 26 5.94 -12.51 9.99
C LEU A 26 6.26 -11.13 10.57
N ASN A 27 5.71 -10.81 11.74
CA ASN A 27 6.00 -9.55 12.42
C ASN A 27 7.49 -9.39 12.74
N ASP A 28 8.15 -10.46 13.20
CA ASP A 28 9.60 -10.46 13.44
C ASP A 28 10.40 -10.21 12.15
N SER A 29 9.96 -10.81 11.04
CA SER A 29 10.58 -10.60 9.72
C SER A 29 10.40 -9.17 9.24
N LEU A 30 9.21 -8.58 9.41
CA LEU A 30 8.92 -7.18 9.10
C LEU A 30 9.79 -6.24 9.95
N ASP A 31 9.96 -6.57 11.23
CA ASP A 31 10.81 -5.82 12.15
C ASP A 31 12.28 -5.83 11.70
N TRP A 32 12.78 -7.01 11.29
CA TRP A 32 14.15 -7.23 10.79
C TRP A 32 14.48 -6.40 9.54
N ILE A 33 13.54 -6.31 8.58
CA ILE A 33 13.67 -5.44 7.39
C ILE A 33 13.23 -3.99 7.64
N ASN A 34 13.01 -3.62 8.90
CA ASN A 34 12.68 -2.27 9.35
C ASN A 34 11.40 -1.69 8.71
N LEU A 35 10.42 -2.55 8.45
CA LEU A 35 9.07 -2.18 8.05
C LEU A 35 8.14 -2.13 9.27
N THR A 36 7.07 -1.34 9.15
CA THR A 36 6.01 -1.26 10.15
C THR A 36 4.66 -1.05 9.48
N ASP A 37 3.60 -1.53 10.12
CA ASP A 37 2.23 -1.23 9.70
C ASP A 37 1.89 0.22 10.03
N LEU A 38 1.75 1.04 8.99
CA LEU A 38 1.51 2.47 9.14
C LEU A 38 0.18 2.76 9.82
N PHE A 39 -0.87 1.97 9.57
CA PHE A 39 -2.16 2.20 10.19
C PHE A 39 -2.06 2.07 11.71
N ARG A 40 -1.36 1.05 12.20
CA ARG A 40 -1.14 0.86 13.64
C ARG A 40 -0.16 1.85 14.25
N ALA A 41 0.82 2.31 13.47
CA ALA A 41 1.71 3.38 13.91
C ALA A 41 0.94 4.70 14.18
N PHE A 42 -0.04 5.03 13.33
CA PHE A 42 -0.89 6.22 13.53
C PHE A 42 -2.03 6.00 14.53
N HIS A 43 -2.59 4.78 14.57
CA HIS A 43 -3.79 4.46 15.34
C HIS A 43 -3.61 3.20 16.20
N PRO A 44 -2.73 3.22 17.21
CA PRO A 44 -2.32 2.01 17.93
C PRO A 44 -3.47 1.30 18.67
N LYS A 45 -4.57 2.00 18.96
CA LYS A 45 -5.72 1.48 19.72
C LYS A 45 -7.04 1.50 18.95
N ALA A 46 -7.05 1.92 17.69
CA ALA A 46 -8.30 2.03 16.92
C ALA A 46 -8.91 0.65 16.61
N ALA A 47 -10.22 0.54 16.74
CA ALA A 47 -10.98 -0.67 16.38
C ALA A 47 -11.68 -0.44 15.03
N GLU A 48 -10.89 -0.26 13.97
CA GLU A 48 -11.35 -0.09 12.60
C GLU A 48 -10.87 -1.27 11.75
N TYR A 49 -11.71 -1.70 10.80
CA TYR A 49 -11.56 -2.98 10.12
C TYR A 49 -11.75 -2.82 8.61
N THR A 50 -11.07 -3.67 7.85
CA THR A 50 -11.16 -3.65 6.39
C THR A 50 -12.10 -4.72 5.84
N PHE A 51 -12.38 -5.77 6.60
CA PHE A 51 -13.17 -6.90 6.13
C PHE A 51 -14.18 -7.37 7.18
N PHE A 52 -15.33 -7.85 6.71
CA PHE A 52 -16.35 -8.50 7.54
C PHE A 52 -16.58 -9.95 7.08
N SER A 53 -16.36 -10.90 7.98
CA SER A 53 -16.70 -12.31 7.75
C SER A 53 -18.15 -12.56 8.15
N SER A 54 -19.02 -12.77 7.16
CA SER A 54 -20.45 -13.08 7.39
C SER A 54 -20.66 -14.41 8.11
N ILE A 55 -19.86 -15.43 7.77
CA ILE A 55 -19.93 -16.78 8.36
C ILE A 55 -19.66 -16.76 9.86
N HIS A 56 -18.72 -15.92 10.30
CA HIS A 56 -18.31 -15.84 11.70
C HIS A 56 -18.89 -14.64 12.44
N GLY A 57 -19.51 -13.70 11.73
CA GLY A 57 -20.01 -12.45 12.30
C GLY A 57 -18.88 -11.58 12.89
N THR A 58 -17.67 -11.65 12.34
CA THR A 58 -16.48 -10.98 12.88
C THR A 58 -15.92 -9.95 11.91
N PHE A 59 -15.32 -8.90 12.49
CA PHE A 59 -14.59 -7.90 11.73
C PHE A 59 -13.10 -8.12 11.89
N SER A 60 -12.36 -8.01 10.79
CA SER A 60 -10.91 -8.11 10.77
C SER A 60 -10.29 -7.02 9.90
N ARG A 61 -9.06 -6.62 10.23
CA ARG A 61 -8.22 -5.81 9.36
C ARG A 61 -7.13 -6.70 8.79
N ILE A 62 -7.29 -7.06 7.52
CA ILE A 62 -6.41 -7.98 6.77
C ILE A 62 -5.71 -7.28 5.61
N ASP A 63 -6.14 -6.06 5.29
CA ASP A 63 -5.42 -5.16 4.40
C ASP A 63 -4.43 -4.34 5.22
N HIS A 64 -3.20 -4.23 4.72
CA HIS A 64 -2.11 -3.54 5.41
C HIS A 64 -1.37 -2.58 4.49
N ILE A 65 -0.93 -1.46 5.07
CA ILE A 65 0.00 -0.53 4.45
C ILE A 65 1.30 -0.58 5.23
N LEU A 66 2.29 -1.28 4.69
CA LEU A 66 3.62 -1.33 5.26
C LEU A 66 4.45 -0.15 4.80
N GLY A 67 5.22 0.43 5.72
CA GLY A 67 6.15 1.50 5.42
C GLY A 67 7.43 1.36 6.23
N HIS A 68 8.53 1.88 5.70
CA HIS A 68 9.82 1.83 6.38
C HIS A 68 9.83 2.74 7.63
N LYS A 69 10.31 2.22 8.77
CA LYS A 69 10.29 2.95 10.05
C LYS A 69 11.05 4.28 10.00
N SER A 70 12.15 4.35 9.25
CA SER A 70 12.91 5.61 9.11
C SER A 70 12.19 6.69 8.30
N ALA A 71 11.16 6.32 7.54
CA ALA A 71 10.39 7.23 6.69
C ALA A 71 9.06 7.66 7.35
N LEU A 72 8.85 7.38 8.64
CA LEU A 72 7.58 7.70 9.33
C LEU A 72 7.18 9.18 9.21
N ASN A 73 8.16 10.09 9.22
CA ASN A 73 7.94 11.53 9.04
C ASN A 73 7.41 11.93 7.64
N LYS A 74 7.53 11.06 6.64
CA LYS A 74 7.00 11.29 5.29
C LYS A 74 5.52 10.95 5.19
N TYR A 75 4.97 10.16 6.11
CA TYR A 75 3.55 9.82 6.10
C TYR A 75 2.76 10.82 6.94
N LYS A 76 1.62 11.26 6.43
CA LYS A 76 0.79 12.30 7.07
C LYS A 76 -0.38 11.70 7.83
N LYS A 77 -1.12 10.80 7.18
CA LYS A 77 -2.32 10.18 7.76
C LYS A 77 -2.62 8.85 7.08
N THR A 78 -3.26 7.95 7.81
CA THR A 78 -3.89 6.75 7.26
C THR A 78 -5.38 6.72 7.65
N GLU A 79 -6.22 6.23 6.75
CA GLU A 79 -7.68 6.17 6.91
C GLU A 79 -8.21 4.87 6.30
N ILE A 80 -9.29 4.32 6.86
CA ILE A 80 -10.08 3.26 6.24
C ILE A 80 -11.37 3.90 5.70
N ILE A 81 -11.68 3.64 4.44
CA ILE A 81 -12.83 4.19 3.72
C ILE A 81 -13.76 3.04 3.37
N ALA A 82 -15.00 3.12 3.84
CA ALA A 82 -16.03 2.14 3.52
C ALA A 82 -16.22 2.04 2.00
N CYS A 83 -16.25 0.82 1.47
CA CYS A 83 -16.44 0.56 0.04
C CYS A 83 -17.75 -0.20 -0.18
N ILE A 84 -18.54 0.24 -1.16
CA ILE A 84 -19.79 -0.46 -1.56
C ILE A 84 -19.56 -1.44 -2.72
N PHE A 85 -18.39 -1.38 -3.36
CA PHE A 85 -18.07 -2.17 -4.56
C PHE A 85 -17.32 -3.46 -4.24
N SER A 86 -16.87 -3.63 -2.99
CA SER A 86 -16.14 -4.81 -2.51
C SER A 86 -16.56 -5.10 -1.07
N ASP A 87 -16.41 -6.35 -0.68
CA ASP A 87 -16.41 -6.84 0.69
C ASP A 87 -15.22 -6.32 1.53
N HIS A 88 -14.23 -5.69 0.90
CA HIS A 88 -13.14 -4.98 1.56
C HIS A 88 -13.33 -3.46 1.53
N ASN A 89 -13.16 -2.83 2.69
CA ASN A 89 -12.98 -1.38 2.81
C ASN A 89 -11.58 -0.99 2.32
N THR A 90 -11.51 0.17 1.66
CA THR A 90 -10.26 0.67 1.10
C THR A 90 -9.39 1.32 2.18
N MET A 91 -8.10 1.03 2.20
CA MET A 91 -7.14 1.80 2.99
C MET A 91 -6.51 2.93 2.18
N LYS A 92 -6.46 4.12 2.77
CA LYS A 92 -5.86 5.31 2.18
C LYS A 92 -4.66 5.77 3.00
N LEU A 93 -3.55 6.06 2.32
CA LEU A 93 -2.36 6.68 2.90
C LEU A 93 -2.14 8.06 2.28
N GLU A 94 -2.06 9.08 3.11
CA GLU A 94 -1.63 10.41 2.71
C GLU A 94 -0.13 10.57 3.02
N VAL A 95 0.65 10.98 2.02
CA VAL A 95 2.11 11.16 2.13
C VAL A 95 2.43 12.65 2.02
N ASN A 96 3.27 13.15 2.93
CA ASN A 96 3.89 14.47 2.85
C ASN A 96 4.86 14.51 1.67
N SER A 97 4.39 14.95 0.50
CA SER A 97 5.31 15.34 -0.56
C SER A 97 5.95 16.68 -0.19
N ARG A 98 7.24 16.66 0.18
CA ARG A 98 8.02 17.89 -0.01
C ARG A 98 7.94 18.17 -1.51
N LYS A 99 7.53 19.38 -1.91
CA LYS A 99 7.52 19.89 -3.30
C LYS A 99 8.91 19.92 -3.97
N ASN A 100 9.84 19.08 -3.53
CA ASN A 100 11.15 18.87 -4.13
C ASN A 100 11.11 17.69 -5.11
N CYS A 101 9.98 17.40 -5.75
CA CYS A 101 10.06 17.04 -7.15
C CYS A 101 10.46 18.33 -7.89
N GLY A 102 11.72 18.74 -7.74
CA GLY A 102 12.29 19.72 -8.66
C GLY A 102 12.05 19.12 -10.03
N LYS A 103 11.15 19.75 -10.81
CA LYS A 103 10.62 19.28 -12.09
C LYS A 103 11.58 18.28 -12.72
N THR A 104 11.39 16.98 -12.47
CA THR A 104 12.15 16.02 -13.23
C THR A 104 11.53 16.12 -14.59
N SER A 105 12.25 16.78 -15.50
CA SER A 105 11.91 16.83 -16.91
C SER A 105 12.13 15.43 -17.50
N ASN A 106 11.55 14.40 -16.90
CA ASN A 106 11.45 13.06 -17.42
C ASN A 106 10.28 13.02 -18.42
N THR A 107 10.18 14.03 -19.27
CA THR A 107 9.52 13.85 -20.56
C THR A 107 10.40 12.90 -21.34
N TRP A 108 9.90 11.71 -21.63
CA TRP A 108 10.46 10.83 -22.65
C TRP A 108 10.45 11.61 -23.97
N LYS A 109 11.58 12.26 -24.28
CA LYS A 109 11.75 12.96 -25.54
C LYS A 109 12.41 11.98 -26.49
N LEU A 110 11.67 11.56 -27.51
CA LEU A 110 12.23 10.81 -28.62
C LEU A 110 13.42 11.61 -29.19
N LYS A 111 14.58 10.99 -29.33
CA LYS A 111 15.71 11.65 -29.99
C LYS A 111 15.37 11.81 -31.48
N ASN A 112 15.30 13.05 -31.95
CA ASN A 112 15.00 13.38 -33.35
C ASN A 112 15.94 12.70 -34.37
N ILE A 113 17.11 12.19 -33.94
CA ILE A 113 18.00 11.42 -34.80
C ILE A 113 17.36 10.10 -35.30
N LEU A 114 16.46 9.51 -34.53
CA LEU A 114 15.76 8.29 -34.91
C LEU A 114 14.77 8.55 -36.06
N LEU A 115 14.14 9.73 -36.08
CA LEU A 115 13.25 10.17 -37.15
C LEU A 115 13.99 10.56 -38.45
N LYS A 116 15.33 10.61 -38.43
CA LYS A 116 16.14 10.77 -39.65
C LYS A 116 16.42 9.46 -40.35
N ASN A 117 16.19 8.31 -39.69
CA ASN A 117 16.35 7.01 -40.28
C ASN A 117 15.08 6.64 -41.06
N GLU A 118 15.22 6.49 -42.37
CA GLU A 118 14.10 6.20 -43.28
C GLU A 118 13.46 4.83 -43.01
N SER A 119 14.26 3.83 -42.58
CA SER A 119 13.75 2.51 -42.17
C SER A 119 12.83 2.60 -40.97
N VAL A 120 13.22 3.39 -39.95
CA VAL A 120 12.41 3.60 -38.74
C VAL A 120 11.11 4.33 -39.09
N ASN A 121 11.16 5.30 -40.01
CA ASN A 121 9.95 6.01 -40.45
C ASN A 121 9.00 5.10 -41.24
N GLN A 122 9.52 4.11 -41.95
CA GLN A 122 8.71 3.15 -42.70
C GLN A 122 7.99 2.18 -41.75
N GLU A 123 8.70 1.64 -40.76
CA GLU A 123 8.10 0.80 -39.71
C GLU A 123 6.99 1.55 -38.95
N ILE A 124 7.22 2.81 -38.56
CA ILE A 124 6.20 3.63 -37.88
C ILE A 124 4.95 3.81 -38.76
N LYS A 125 5.10 3.96 -40.09
CA LYS A 125 3.96 4.09 -41.01
C LYS A 125 3.18 2.78 -41.21
N GLU A 126 3.81 1.64 -40.97
CA GLU A 126 3.16 0.33 -41.07
C GLU A 126 2.39 -0.03 -39.79
N GLU A 127 2.79 0.54 -38.65
CA GLU A 127 2.20 0.29 -37.33
C GLU A 127 1.06 1.25 -36.96
N ILE A 128 0.94 2.41 -37.64
CA ILE A 128 -0.11 3.43 -37.46
C ILE A 128 -1.14 3.35 -38.58
#